data_AF-A0A8J7XWR5-F1
#
_entry.id   AF-A0A8J7XWR5-F1
#
_cell.length_a   1.000
_cell.length_b   1.000
_cell.length_c   1.000
_cell.angle_alpha   90.00
_cell.angle_beta   90.00
_cell.angle_gamma   90.00
#
_symmetry.space_group_name_H-M   'P 1'
#
loop_
_entity.id
_entity.type
_entity.pdbx_description
1 polymer ?
#
loop_
_entity_poly.entity_id
_entity_poly.type
_entity_poly.pdbx_seq_one_letter_code
_entity_poly.pdbx_strand_id
1 'polypeptide(L)' 'MSTIPDYLVRTVKDIEGKDKWTDIGVAYKNARGSITIYLSAFPITDKIILIPAKRC' A
#
# COMPACT_ATOMS: atom_id res chain seq x y z
N MET A 1 19.31 2.70 -6.31
CA MET A 1 18.43 3.89 -6.30
C MET A 1 17.34 3.65 -5.27
N SER A 2 17.37 4.35 -4.13
CA SER A 2 16.26 4.32 -3.18
C SER A 2 15.35 5.49 -3.49
N THR A 3 14.45 5.33 -4.46
CA THR A 3 13.36 6.28 -4.68
C THR A 3 12.36 6.12 -3.55
N ILE A 4 12.13 7.20 -2.80
CA ILE A 4 11.08 7.27 -1.77
C ILE A 4 9.74 6.94 -2.47
N PRO A 5 8.95 6.00 -1.93
CA PRO A 5 7.67 5.64 -2.54
C PRO A 5 6.68 6.79 -2.43
N ASP A 6 5.75 6.88 -3.40
CA ASP A 6 4.67 7.86 -3.34
C ASP A 6 3.57 7.40 -2.37
N TYR A 7 3.39 6.09 -2.22
CA TYR A 7 2.40 5.50 -1.33
C TYR A 7 2.92 4.27 -0.57
N LEU A 8 2.43 4.11 0.66
CA LEU A 8 2.40 2.83 1.36
C LEU A 8 1.14 2.05 0.95
N VAL A 9 1.25 0.74 0.82
CA VAL A 9 0.14 -0.14 0.45
C VAL A 9 -0.28 -0.92 1.68
N ARG A 10 -1.55 -0.80 2.06
CA ARG A 10 -2.14 -1.51 3.21
C ARG A 10 -3.31 -2.37 2.81
N THR A 11 -3.55 -3.41 3.58
CA THR A 11 -4.83 -4.12 3.63
C THR A 11 -5.42 -4.04 5.04
N VAL A 12 -6.74 -4.14 5.13
CA VAL A 12 -7.48 -4.19 6.39
C VAL A 12 -8.23 -5.50 6.46
N LYS A 13 -8.23 -6.08 7.66
CA LYS A 13 -9.00 -7.28 7.98
C LYS A 13 -9.71 -7.08 9.31
N ASP A 14 -10.98 -7.45 9.38
CA ASP A 14 -11.68 -7.59 10.65
C ASP A 14 -11.20 -8.87 11.36
N ILE A 15 -10.73 -8.72 12.60
CA ILE A 15 -10.37 -9.83 13.48
C ILE A 15 -11.11 -9.61 14.79
N GLU A 16 -12.11 -10.46 15.06
CA GLU A 16 -12.90 -10.43 16.28
C GLU A 16 -13.57 -9.05 16.51
N GLY A 17 -14.07 -8.42 15.45
CA GLY A 17 -14.71 -7.10 15.51
C GLY A 17 -13.73 -5.93 15.63
N LYS A 18 -12.44 -6.15 15.37
CA LYS A 18 -11.41 -5.11 15.34
C LYS A 18 -10.74 -5.05 13.97
N ASP A 19 -10.66 -3.85 13.42
CA ASP A 19 -9.90 -3.59 12.20
C ASP A 19 -8.39 -3.72 12.46
N LYS A 20 -7.78 -4.72 11.84
CA LYS A 20 -6.33 -4.89 11.81
C LYS A 20 -5.77 -4.44 10.47
N TRP A 21 -4.95 -3.41 10.52
CA TRP A 21 -4.25 -2.85 9.38
C TRP A 21 -2.87 -3.49 9.22
N THR A 22 -2.52 -3.87 8.00
CA THR A 22 -1.21 -4.47 7.69
C THR A 22 -0.59 -3.79 6.47
N ASP A 23 0.67 -3.37 6.59
CA ASP A 23 1.49 -2.91 5.48
C ASP A 23 1.93 -4.10 4.61
N ILE A 24 1.64 -4.04 3.31
CA ILE A 24 1.88 -5.15 2.36
C ILE A 24 2.67 -4.72 1.12
N GLY A 25 3.19 -3.50 1.10
CA GLY A 25 3.99 -3.03 -0.04
C GLY A 25 4.10 -1.52 -0.14
N VAL A 26 4.57 -1.10 -1.30
CA VAL A 26 4.73 0.31 -1.68
C VAL A 26 4.22 0.52 -3.10
N ALA A 27 3.87 1.76 -3.43
CA ALA A 27 3.50 2.11 -4.79
C ALA A 27 4.17 3.41 -5.26
N TYR A 28 4.41 3.46 -6.56
CA TYR A 28 5.06 4.56 -7.25
C TYR A 28 4.16 5.06 -8.37
N LYS A 29 4.06 6.39 -8.50
CA LYS A 29 3.35 7.05 -9.59
C LYS A 29 4.34 7.39 -10.69
N ASN A 30 4.04 7.01 -11.92
CA ASN A 30 4.88 7.38 -13.06
C ASN A 30 4.47 8.74 -13.66
N ALA A 31 5.28 9.28 -14.56
CA ALA A 31 5.03 10.56 -15.23
C ALA A 31 3.72 10.60 -16.05
N ARG A 32 3.19 9.44 -16.44
CA ARG A 32 1.91 9.30 -17.16
C ARG A 32 0.71 9.19 -16.22
N GLY A 33 0.93 9.23 -14.91
CA GLY A 33 -0.11 9.14 -13.89
C GLY A 33 -0.51 7.71 -13.50
N SER A 34 0.07 6.67 -14.11
CA SER A 34 -0.20 5.28 -13.70
C SER A 34 0.49 4.96 -12.38
N ILE A 35 -0.11 4.07 -11.59
CA ILE A 35 0.42 3.61 -10.31
C ILE A 35 0.93 2.18 -10.48
N THR A 36 2.20 1.94 -10.16
CA THR A 36 2.79 0.60 -10.08
C THR A 36 2.90 0.20 -8.62
N ILE A 37 2.40 -0.98 -8.29
CA ILE A 37 2.32 -1.50 -6.93
C ILE A 37 3.30 -2.66 -6.78
N TYR A 38 4.15 -2.60 -5.76
CA TYR A 38 5.08 -3.66 -5.39
C TYR A 38 4.59 -4.28 -4.09
N LEU A 39 4.03 -5.49 -4.19
CA LEU A 39 3.50 -6.23 -3.05
C LEU A 39 4.57 -7.16 -2.47
N SER A 40 4.74 -7.14 -1.15
CA SER A 40 5.52 -8.14 -0.41
C SER A 40 4.66 -9.33 0.03
N ALA A 41 3.33 -9.15 0.05
CA ALA A 41 2.36 -10.18 0.38
C ALA A 41 1.08 -9.97 -0.43
N PHE A 42 0.38 -11.07 -0.73
CA PHE A 42 -0.94 -10.99 -1.34
C PHE A 42 -1.98 -10.54 -0.31
N PRO A 43 -2.85 -9.57 -0.66
CA PRO A 43 -3.92 -9.18 0.23
C PRO A 43 -4.92 -10.34 0.36
N ILE A 44 -5.32 -10.62 1.59
CA ILE A 44 -6.30 -11.69 1.88
C ILE A 44 -7.71 -11.27 1.45
N THR A 45 -7.95 -9.96 1.39
CA THR A 45 -9.17 -9.35 0.88
C THR A 45 -8.92 -8.78 -0.51
N ASP A 46 -9.96 -8.66 -1.34
CA ASP A 46 -9.84 -8.12 -2.71
C ASP A 46 -9.58 -6.60 -2.75
N LYS A 47 -9.16 -6.00 -1.63
CA LYS A 47 -8.98 -4.55 -1.47
C LYS A 47 -7.60 -4.23 -0.92
N ILE A 48 -6.98 -3.23 -1.55
CA ILE A 48 -5.77 -2.56 -1.06
C ILE A 48 -6.03 -1.08 -0.92
N ILE A 49 -5.31 -0.43 -0.02
CA ILE A 49 -5.43 0.98 0.29
C ILE A 49 -4.06 1.62 0.09
N LEU A 50 -4.04 2.71 -0.68
CA LEU A 50 -2.85 3.50 -0.93
C LEU A 50 -2.84 4.71 0.01
N ILE A 51 -1.85 4.77 0.90
CA ILE A 51 -1.66 5.87 1.84
C ILE A 51 -0.49 6.73 1.35
N PRO A 52 -0.68 8.04 1.10
CA PRO A 52 0.43 8.91 0.71
C PRO A 52 1.59 8.77 1.69
N ALA A 53 2.77 8.44 1.18
CA ALA A 53 3.96 8.43 2.01
C ALA A 53 4.31 9.88 2.37
N LYS A 54 4.51 10.16 3.66
CA LYS A 54 4.98 11.49 4.08
C LYS A 54 6.36 11.72 3.46
N ARG A 55 6.49 12.81 2.70
CA ARG A 55 7.81 13.37 2.36
C ARG A 55 8.27 14.14 3.58
N CYS A 56 9.24 13.58 4.31
CA CYS A 56 9.95 14.31 5.36
C CYS A 56 10.87 15.35 4.74
#